data_AF-A0A7S4ICX8-F1
#
_entry.id   AF-A0A7S4ICX8-F1
#
_cell.length_a   1.000
_cell.length_b   1.000
_cell.length_c   1.000
_cell.angle_alpha   90.00
_cell.angle_beta   90.00
_cell.angle_gamma   90.00
#
_symmetry.space_group_name_H-M   'P 1'
#
loop_
_entity.id
_entity.type
_entity.pdbx_description
1 polymer ?
#
loop_
_entity_poly.entity_id
_entity_poly.type
_entity_poly.pdbx_seq_one_letter_code
_entity_poly.pdbx_strand_id
1 'polypeptide(L)'
;KYVSGAFPTTEMVLKAARNVFAHQIAHDLNVRLIVREKLRLHCVISTEPTALGKTEIDEQHLLHCVKRLDQKPIDYVHREKQEPYLIKGLESKLITVKLDIIERTLEGLYKQMLDCFLSRGHSDLATAWNNERTAIIRMALHDKLLPSLRKELLEEITHKAQETVLAECELFLRNIAKFGPHGGKPRHVVSIVWGADSP
;
A
#
# COMPACT_ATOMS: atom_id res chain seq x y z
N LYS A 1 -27.98 21.60 -24.99
CA LYS A 1 -28.24 22.53 -23.86
C LYS A 1 -27.04 22.69 -22.92
N TYR A 2 -26.20 21.68 -22.72
CA TYR A 2 -25.03 21.74 -21.80
C TYR A 2 -23.66 21.88 -22.49
N VAL A 3 -23.64 21.95 -23.82
CA VAL A 3 -22.41 22.20 -24.60
C VAL A 3 -22.06 23.68 -24.46
N SER A 4 -20.84 24.00 -24.07
CA SER A 4 -20.34 25.36 -23.85
C SER A 4 -18.91 25.50 -24.37
N GLY A 5 -18.33 26.72 -24.37
CA GLY A 5 -16.94 26.92 -24.81
C GLY A 5 -15.92 26.06 -24.04
N ALA A 6 -16.21 25.71 -22.78
CA ALA A 6 -15.38 24.81 -21.97
C ALA A 6 -15.64 23.31 -22.25
N PHE A 7 -16.81 22.97 -22.79
CA PHE A 7 -17.21 21.60 -23.15
C PHE A 7 -17.81 21.59 -24.55
N PRO A 8 -16.98 21.58 -25.60
CA PRO A 8 -17.41 21.74 -26.99
C PRO A 8 -18.21 20.55 -27.54
N THR A 9 -18.13 19.37 -26.89
CA THR A 9 -18.80 18.15 -27.34
C THR A 9 -19.67 17.56 -26.22
N THR A 10 -20.79 16.95 -26.58
CA THR A 10 -21.68 16.24 -25.65
C THR A 10 -20.94 15.14 -24.87
N GLU A 11 -20.02 14.43 -25.49
CA GLU A 11 -19.17 13.42 -24.85
C GLU A 11 -18.30 14.00 -23.74
N MET A 12 -17.75 15.21 -23.95
CA MET A 12 -16.95 15.90 -22.95
C MET A 12 -17.81 16.32 -21.75
N VAL A 13 -19.04 16.78 -22.00
CA VAL A 13 -20.01 17.08 -20.94
C VAL A 13 -20.31 15.82 -20.12
N LEU A 14 -20.60 14.69 -20.78
CA LEU A 14 -20.87 13.42 -20.09
C LEU A 14 -19.66 12.92 -19.31
N LYS A 15 -18.45 13.00 -19.88
CA LYS A 15 -17.21 12.65 -19.18
C LYS A 15 -16.99 13.52 -17.95
N ALA A 16 -17.21 14.82 -18.05
CA ALA A 16 -17.08 15.75 -16.94
C ALA A 16 -18.12 15.45 -15.85
N ALA A 17 -19.38 15.26 -16.22
CA ALA A 17 -20.45 14.89 -15.28
C ALA A 17 -20.12 13.58 -14.57
N ARG A 18 -19.70 12.54 -15.30
CA ARG A 18 -19.27 11.28 -14.70
C ARG A 18 -18.14 11.48 -13.70
N ASN A 19 -17.15 12.31 -14.02
CA ASN A 19 -16.00 12.57 -13.14
C ASN A 19 -16.44 13.27 -11.85
N VAL A 20 -17.38 14.22 -11.92
CA VAL A 20 -17.96 14.86 -10.73
C VAL A 20 -18.65 13.82 -9.84
N PHE A 21 -19.53 12.99 -10.40
CA PHE A 21 -20.22 11.95 -9.63
C PHE A 21 -19.25 10.91 -9.06
N ALA A 22 -18.26 10.47 -9.84
CA ALA A 22 -17.25 9.53 -9.36
C ALA A 22 -16.44 10.13 -8.21
N HIS A 23 -16.15 11.43 -8.26
CA HIS A 23 -15.46 12.13 -7.17
C HIS A 23 -16.31 12.21 -5.91
N GLN A 24 -17.62 12.48 -6.04
CA GLN A 24 -18.56 12.48 -4.92
C GLN A 24 -18.63 11.11 -4.25
N ILE A 25 -18.80 10.03 -5.02
CA ILE A 25 -18.83 8.66 -4.49
C ILE A 25 -17.49 8.31 -3.82
N ALA A 26 -16.37 8.72 -4.41
CA ALA A 26 -15.04 8.45 -3.85
C ALA A 26 -14.74 9.22 -2.54
N HIS A 27 -15.49 10.29 -2.25
CA HIS A 27 -15.40 11.08 -1.02
C HIS A 27 -16.46 10.71 0.02
N ASP A 28 -17.40 9.83 -0.32
CA ASP A 28 -18.35 9.31 0.65
C ASP A 28 -17.62 8.48 1.73
N LEU A 29 -17.81 8.85 2.99
CA LEU A 29 -17.09 8.24 4.11
C LEU A 29 -17.44 6.76 4.28
N ASN A 30 -18.70 6.37 4.09
CA ASN A 30 -19.13 4.98 4.25
C ASN A 30 -18.56 4.10 3.14
N VAL A 31 -18.60 4.57 1.89
CA VAL A 31 -17.98 3.87 0.75
C VAL A 31 -16.48 3.70 1.01
N ARG A 32 -15.78 4.78 1.42
CA ARG A 32 -14.36 4.71 1.74
C ARG A 32 -14.06 3.73 2.86
N LEU A 33 -14.86 3.71 3.93
CA LEU A 33 -14.69 2.78 5.06
C LEU A 33 -14.78 1.32 4.60
N ILE A 34 -15.83 0.97 3.87
CA ILE A 34 -16.06 -0.40 3.37
C ILE A 34 -14.93 -0.84 2.43
N VAL A 35 -14.56 0.01 1.47
CA VAL A 35 -13.51 -0.31 0.50
C VAL A 35 -12.16 -0.43 1.20
N ARG A 36 -11.87 0.43 2.19
CA ARG A 36 -10.64 0.37 3.00
C ARG A 36 -10.55 -0.94 3.77
N GLU A 37 -11.62 -1.36 4.45
CA GLU A 37 -11.65 -2.63 5.17
C GLU A 37 -11.39 -3.81 4.24
N LYS A 38 -12.05 -3.83 3.06
CA LYS A 38 -11.82 -4.86 2.04
C LYS A 38 -10.39 -4.85 1.51
N LEU A 39 -9.82 -3.67 1.28
CA LEU A 39 -8.42 -3.54 0.87
C LEU A 39 -7.50 -4.10 1.96
N ARG A 40 -7.62 -3.68 3.22
CA ARG A 40 -6.74 -4.15 4.31
C ARG A 40 -6.80 -5.67 4.50
N LEU A 41 -7.98 -6.27 4.41
CA LEU A 41 -8.17 -7.72 4.61
C LEU A 41 -7.70 -8.58 3.43
N HIS A 42 -7.76 -8.05 2.22
CA HIS A 42 -7.50 -8.83 1.00
C HIS A 42 -6.40 -8.22 0.11
N CYS A 43 -5.59 -7.33 0.67
CA CYS A 43 -4.46 -6.75 -0.03
C CYS A 43 -3.39 -7.82 -0.25
N VAL A 44 -2.89 -7.86 -1.47
CA VAL A 44 -1.72 -8.62 -1.87
C VAL A 44 -0.62 -7.67 -2.31
N ILE A 45 0.60 -7.97 -1.87
CA ILE A 45 1.81 -7.22 -2.16
C ILE A 45 2.59 -8.01 -3.19
N SER A 46 2.93 -7.35 -4.30
CA SER A 46 3.85 -7.89 -5.30
C SER A 46 5.04 -6.96 -5.42
N THR A 47 6.23 -7.53 -5.56
CA THR A 47 7.48 -6.77 -5.69
C THR A 47 8.26 -7.21 -6.90
N GLU A 48 8.81 -6.23 -7.63
CA GLU A 48 9.64 -6.47 -8.80
C GLU A 48 10.96 -5.70 -8.66
N PRO A 49 12.11 -6.34 -8.92
CA PRO A 49 13.39 -5.65 -8.86
C PRO A 49 13.55 -4.74 -10.07
N THR A 50 14.03 -3.52 -9.84
CA THR A 50 14.40 -2.58 -10.91
C THR A 50 15.65 -3.07 -11.64
N ALA A 51 16.04 -2.39 -12.73
CA ALA A 51 17.28 -2.74 -13.45
C ALA A 51 18.50 -2.77 -12.51
N LEU A 52 18.59 -1.79 -11.59
CA LEU A 52 19.62 -1.71 -10.55
C LEU A 52 19.44 -2.79 -9.48
N GLY A 53 18.21 -3.04 -9.01
CA GLY A 53 17.97 -4.07 -8.01
C GLY A 53 18.24 -5.50 -8.49
N LYS A 54 18.18 -5.75 -9.81
CA LYS A 54 18.57 -7.06 -10.37
C LYS A 54 20.07 -7.34 -10.20
N THR A 55 20.90 -6.31 -10.30
CA THR A 55 22.36 -6.42 -10.20
C THR A 55 22.87 -6.31 -8.77
N GLU A 56 22.27 -5.45 -7.94
CA GLU A 56 22.77 -5.19 -6.58
C GLU A 56 22.25 -6.19 -5.54
N ILE A 57 21.03 -6.70 -5.73
CA ILE A 57 20.45 -7.65 -4.77
C ILE A 57 20.93 -9.05 -5.12
N ASP A 58 22.01 -9.50 -4.51
CA ASP A 58 22.45 -10.90 -4.53
C ASP A 58 21.70 -11.74 -3.47
N GLU A 59 22.12 -12.99 -3.26
CA GLU A 59 21.50 -13.92 -2.29
C GLU A 59 21.79 -13.55 -0.83
N GLN A 60 22.86 -12.79 -0.58
CA GLN A 60 23.31 -12.38 0.76
C GLN A 60 22.79 -10.99 1.14
N HIS A 61 22.27 -10.25 0.16
CA HIS A 61 21.74 -8.91 0.35
C HIS A 61 20.51 -8.92 1.27
N LEU A 62 20.43 -7.93 2.17
CA LEU A 62 19.34 -7.79 3.15
C LEU A 62 17.94 -7.77 2.51
N LEU A 63 17.85 -7.23 1.28
CA LEU A 63 16.60 -7.13 0.52
C LEU A 63 16.26 -8.39 -0.29
N HIS A 64 17.05 -9.46 -0.22
CA HIS A 64 16.81 -10.67 -1.00
C HIS A 64 15.43 -11.29 -0.70
N CYS A 65 15.01 -11.28 0.57
CA CYS A 65 13.72 -11.82 1.02
C CYS A 65 12.50 -11.14 0.38
N VAL A 66 12.63 -9.87 -0.03
CA VAL A 66 11.56 -9.08 -0.64
C VAL A 66 11.83 -8.77 -2.11
N LYS A 67 12.90 -9.32 -2.69
CA LYS A 67 13.32 -9.07 -4.09
C LYS A 67 12.22 -9.39 -5.09
N ARG A 68 11.49 -10.49 -4.86
CA ARG A 68 10.39 -10.98 -5.69
C ARG A 68 9.30 -11.62 -4.84
N LEU A 69 8.32 -10.81 -4.46
CA LEU A 69 7.07 -11.27 -3.87
C LEU A 69 6.02 -11.30 -4.98
N ASP A 70 5.29 -12.40 -5.08
CA ASP A 70 4.18 -12.54 -6.03
C ASP A 70 2.89 -12.73 -5.26
N GLN A 71 1.99 -11.75 -5.40
CA GLN A 71 0.67 -11.69 -4.77
C GLN A 71 0.63 -12.18 -3.31
N LYS A 72 1.63 -11.81 -2.49
CA LYS A 72 1.69 -12.25 -1.10
C LYS A 72 0.70 -11.46 -0.25
N PRO A 73 -0.16 -12.11 0.56
CA PRO A 73 -1.06 -11.41 1.45
C PRO A 73 -0.31 -10.46 2.38
N ILE A 74 -0.90 -9.30 2.69
CA ILE A 74 -0.27 -8.33 3.60
C ILE A 74 0.03 -8.92 4.99
N ASP A 75 -0.81 -9.84 5.46
CA ASP A 75 -0.61 -10.58 6.72
C ASP A 75 0.68 -11.42 6.73
N TYR A 76 1.10 -11.93 5.58
CA TYR A 76 2.36 -12.67 5.46
C TYR A 76 3.54 -11.73 5.70
N VAL A 77 3.53 -10.56 5.08
CA VAL A 77 4.56 -9.53 5.26
C VAL A 77 4.65 -9.11 6.73
N HIS A 78 3.50 -8.91 7.39
CA HIS A 78 3.43 -8.59 8.81
C HIS A 78 4.01 -9.66 9.72
N ARG A 79 3.74 -10.94 9.43
CA ARG A 79 4.23 -12.06 10.22
C ARG A 79 5.75 -12.21 10.10
N GLU A 80 6.26 -12.05 8.89
CA GLU A 80 7.69 -12.16 8.59
C GLU A 80 8.48 -10.87 8.89
N LYS A 81 7.81 -9.83 9.39
CA LYS A 81 8.40 -8.50 9.69
C LYS A 81 9.15 -7.91 8.49
N GLN A 82 8.56 -8.06 7.30
CA GLN A 82 9.21 -7.68 6.04
C GLN A 82 9.01 -6.21 5.66
N GLU A 83 8.19 -5.46 6.40
CA GLU A 83 7.87 -4.05 6.13
C GLU A 83 9.11 -3.15 6.04
N PRO A 84 10.09 -3.21 6.97
CA PRO A 84 11.29 -2.38 6.89
C PRO A 84 12.09 -2.60 5.59
N TYR A 85 12.19 -3.85 5.14
CA TYR A 85 12.90 -4.20 3.91
C TYR A 85 12.14 -3.71 2.67
N LEU A 86 10.81 -3.81 2.66
CA LEU A 86 10.00 -3.27 1.57
C LEU A 86 10.20 -1.76 1.41
N ILE A 87 10.11 -1.02 2.51
CA ILE A 87 10.29 0.44 2.50
C ILE A 87 11.72 0.80 2.10
N LYS A 88 12.73 0.12 2.65
CA LYS A 88 14.13 0.37 2.30
C LYS A 88 14.41 0.11 0.81
N GLY A 89 13.83 -0.95 0.25
CA GLY A 89 13.93 -1.27 -1.17
C GLY A 89 13.27 -0.25 -2.08
N LEU A 90 12.14 0.32 -1.64
CA LEU A 90 11.45 1.40 -2.34
C LEU A 90 12.25 2.71 -2.31
N GLU A 91 12.74 3.12 -1.14
CA GLU A 91 13.57 4.32 -0.96
C GLU A 91 14.87 4.25 -1.76
N SER A 92 15.51 3.08 -1.76
CA SER A 92 16.76 2.84 -2.49
C SER A 92 16.52 2.61 -3.99
N LYS A 93 15.26 2.61 -4.45
CA LYS A 93 14.83 2.38 -5.85
C LYS A 93 15.33 1.06 -6.44
N LEU A 94 15.60 0.08 -5.58
CA LEU A 94 16.01 -1.27 -5.99
C LEU A 94 14.80 -2.14 -6.30
N ILE A 95 13.65 -1.85 -5.69
CA ILE A 95 12.43 -2.64 -5.82
C ILE A 95 11.26 -1.71 -6.08
N THR A 96 10.34 -2.14 -6.95
CA THR A 96 9.01 -1.55 -7.12
C THR A 96 8.00 -2.37 -6.36
N VAL A 97 7.16 -1.72 -5.56
CA VAL A 97 6.10 -2.36 -4.77
C VAL A 97 4.75 -2.05 -5.41
N LYS A 98 3.96 -3.09 -5.66
CA LYS A 98 2.59 -2.99 -6.15
C LYS A 98 1.63 -3.56 -5.12
N LEU A 99 0.69 -2.72 -4.68
CA LEU A 99 -0.38 -3.09 -3.76
C LEU A 99 -1.66 -3.32 -4.57
N ASP A 100 -2.18 -4.53 -4.55
CA ASP A 100 -3.40 -4.91 -5.25
C ASP A 100 -4.38 -5.64 -4.35
N ILE A 101 -5.63 -5.76 -4.79
CA ILE A 101 -6.64 -6.59 -4.14
C ILE A 101 -6.79 -7.85 -4.99
N ILE A 102 -6.98 -9.00 -4.34
CA ILE A 102 -7.33 -10.26 -5.02
C ILE A 102 -8.51 -10.01 -5.98
N GLU A 103 -8.35 -10.39 -7.24
CA GLU A 103 -9.28 -10.07 -8.33
C GLU A 103 -10.73 -10.46 -8.01
N ARG A 104 -10.96 -11.69 -7.53
CA ARG A 104 -12.29 -12.18 -7.10
C ARG A 104 -12.96 -11.27 -6.07
N THR A 105 -12.19 -10.74 -5.13
CA THR A 105 -12.71 -9.85 -4.08
C THR A 105 -13.06 -8.49 -4.68
N LEU A 106 -12.22 -7.98 -5.58
CA LEU A 106 -12.47 -6.72 -6.27
C LEU A 106 -13.71 -6.79 -7.16
N GLU A 107 -13.89 -7.88 -7.92
CA GLU A 107 -15.10 -8.14 -8.71
C GLU A 107 -16.35 -8.21 -7.84
N GLY A 108 -16.26 -8.90 -6.70
CA GLY A 108 -17.35 -8.99 -5.73
C GLY A 108 -17.75 -7.62 -5.17
N LEU A 109 -16.76 -6.80 -4.80
CA LEU A 109 -16.97 -5.42 -4.34
C LEU A 109 -17.60 -4.55 -5.44
N TYR A 110 -17.07 -4.63 -6.66
CA TYR A 110 -17.60 -3.88 -7.81
C TYR A 110 -19.07 -4.26 -8.07
N LYS A 111 -19.40 -5.56 -8.04
CA LYS A 111 -20.77 -6.04 -8.21
C LYS A 111 -21.70 -5.52 -7.10
N GLN A 112 -21.28 -5.55 -5.84
CA GLN A 112 -22.06 -4.99 -4.72
C GLN A 112 -22.35 -3.49 -4.92
N MET A 113 -21.36 -2.72 -5.36
CA MET A 113 -21.55 -1.29 -5.66
C MET A 113 -22.54 -1.08 -6.81
N LEU A 114 -22.49 -1.90 -7.85
CA LEU A 114 -23.45 -1.84 -8.96
C LEU A 114 -24.86 -2.20 -8.50
N ASP A 115 -25.04 -3.26 -7.72
CA ASP A 115 -26.34 -3.71 -7.23
C ASP A 115 -27.04 -2.63 -6.37
N CYS A 116 -26.28 -1.82 -5.64
CA CYS A 116 -26.80 -0.69 -4.87
C CYS A 116 -27.14 0.55 -5.72
N PHE A 117 -26.51 0.74 -6.88
CA PHE A 117 -26.58 1.98 -7.65
C PHE A 117 -27.44 1.88 -8.92
N LEU A 118 -27.58 0.68 -9.50
CA LEU A 118 -28.34 0.46 -10.73
C LEU A 118 -29.85 0.43 -10.50
N SER A 119 -30.60 0.91 -11.50
CA SER A 119 -32.06 0.80 -11.50
C SER A 119 -32.50 -0.56 -12.03
N ARG A 120 -33.62 -1.09 -11.49
CA ARG A 120 -34.25 -2.35 -11.96
C ARG A 120 -35.05 -2.19 -13.26
N GLY A 121 -35.15 -0.99 -13.83
CA GLY A 121 -35.88 -0.76 -15.07
C GLY A 121 -35.17 -1.38 -16.29
N HIS A 122 -35.96 -1.91 -17.23
CA HIS A 122 -35.46 -2.56 -18.46
C HIS A 122 -35.81 -1.81 -19.75
N SER A 123 -36.34 -0.58 -19.66
CA SER A 123 -36.58 0.24 -20.86
C SER A 123 -35.24 0.66 -21.50
N ASP A 124 -35.24 0.99 -22.79
CA ASP A 124 -34.03 1.46 -23.49
C ASP A 124 -33.40 2.67 -22.79
N LEU A 125 -34.24 3.58 -22.29
CA LEU A 125 -33.81 4.73 -21.50
C LEU A 125 -33.19 4.30 -20.15
N ALA A 126 -33.80 3.33 -19.45
CA ALA A 126 -33.25 2.82 -18.20
C ALA A 126 -31.90 2.12 -18.41
N THR A 127 -31.77 1.35 -19.49
CA THR A 127 -30.52 0.70 -19.90
C THR A 127 -29.43 1.72 -20.22
N ALA A 128 -29.76 2.78 -20.97
CA ALA A 128 -28.81 3.85 -21.26
C ALA A 128 -28.31 4.55 -19.99
N TRP A 129 -29.20 4.84 -19.04
CA TRP A 129 -28.80 5.41 -17.74
C TRP A 129 -27.97 4.45 -16.90
N ASN A 130 -28.31 3.16 -16.91
CA ASN A 130 -27.54 2.15 -16.19
C ASN A 130 -26.12 2.02 -16.76
N ASN A 131 -25.92 2.13 -18.07
CA ASN A 131 -24.58 2.16 -18.68
C ASN A 131 -23.74 3.33 -18.17
N GLU A 132 -24.34 4.53 -18.06
CA GLU A 132 -23.65 5.69 -17.48
C GLU A 132 -23.32 5.47 -16.00
N ARG A 133 -24.26 4.94 -15.21
CA ARG A 133 -24.04 4.61 -13.79
C ARG A 133 -22.91 3.59 -13.60
N THR A 134 -22.87 2.54 -14.42
CA THR A 134 -21.79 1.55 -14.40
C THR A 134 -20.43 2.18 -14.71
N ALA A 135 -20.37 3.12 -15.66
CA ALA A 135 -19.14 3.85 -15.96
C ALA A 135 -18.70 4.77 -14.81
N ILE A 136 -19.66 5.42 -14.12
CA ILE A 136 -19.39 6.23 -12.92
C ILE A 136 -18.79 5.37 -11.81
N ILE A 137 -19.41 4.23 -11.49
CA ILE A 137 -18.93 3.34 -10.43
C ILE A 137 -17.54 2.79 -10.75
N ARG A 138 -17.29 2.42 -12.02
CA ARG A 138 -15.97 1.96 -12.47
C ARG A 138 -14.91 3.03 -12.24
N MET A 139 -15.17 4.28 -12.66
CA MET A 139 -14.23 5.38 -12.46
C MET A 139 -14.05 5.73 -10.98
N ALA A 140 -15.13 5.70 -10.18
CA ALA A 140 -15.05 5.94 -8.74
C ALA A 140 -14.16 4.91 -8.05
N LEU A 141 -14.35 3.62 -8.35
CA LEU A 141 -13.59 2.53 -7.73
C LEU A 141 -12.12 2.50 -8.21
N HIS A 142 -11.90 2.43 -9.53
CA HIS A 142 -10.58 2.17 -10.09
C HIS A 142 -9.69 3.41 -10.21
N ASP A 143 -10.27 4.57 -10.54
CA ASP A 143 -9.47 5.76 -10.84
C ASP A 143 -9.31 6.68 -9.62
N LYS A 144 -10.19 6.55 -8.61
CA LYS A 144 -10.23 7.44 -7.44
C LYS A 144 -10.00 6.70 -6.12
N LEU A 145 -10.88 5.78 -5.75
CA LEU A 145 -10.87 5.10 -4.45
C LEU A 145 -9.63 4.22 -4.29
N LEU A 146 -9.41 3.25 -5.18
CA LEU A 146 -8.28 2.32 -5.05
C LEU A 146 -6.92 3.02 -5.06
N PRO A 147 -6.62 3.98 -5.96
CA PRO A 147 -5.34 4.69 -5.93
C PRO A 147 -5.13 5.48 -4.64
N SER A 148 -6.18 6.14 -4.11
CA SER A 148 -6.10 6.88 -2.85
C SER A 148 -5.86 5.93 -1.66
N LEU A 149 -6.61 4.84 -1.58
CA LEU A 149 -6.53 3.91 -0.46
C LEU A 149 -5.24 3.06 -0.50
N ARG A 150 -4.70 2.77 -1.69
CA ARG A 150 -3.38 2.12 -1.82
C ARG A 150 -2.25 3.02 -1.28
N LYS A 151 -2.32 4.33 -1.50
CA LYS A 151 -1.36 5.28 -0.93
C LYS A 151 -1.45 5.32 0.59
N GLU A 152 -2.67 5.41 1.12
CA GLU A 152 -2.94 5.33 2.56
C GLU A 152 -2.39 4.04 3.17
N LEU A 153 -2.62 2.89 2.51
CA LEU A 153 -2.09 1.61 2.96
C LEU A 153 -0.55 1.56 2.94
N LEU A 154 0.09 2.16 1.92
CA LEU A 154 1.55 2.23 1.87
C LEU A 154 2.12 3.09 3.02
N GLU A 155 1.45 4.19 3.36
CA GLU A 155 1.79 5.02 4.53
C GLU A 155 1.65 4.21 5.83
N GLU A 156 0.59 3.42 5.97
CA GLU A 156 0.42 2.50 7.11
C GLU A 156 1.54 1.46 7.20
N ILE A 157 1.92 0.84 6.08
CA ILE A 157 3.06 -0.10 6.04
C ILE A 157 4.36 0.62 6.43
N THR A 158 4.52 1.87 6.01
CA THR A 158 5.69 2.69 6.35
C THR A 158 5.76 2.96 7.85
N HIS A 159 4.64 3.33 8.47
CA HIS A 159 4.56 3.52 9.91
C HIS A 159 4.90 2.22 10.66
N LYS A 160 4.32 1.09 10.22
CA LYS A 160 4.56 -0.21 10.84
C LYS A 160 6.01 -0.69 10.71
N ALA A 161 6.66 -0.36 9.59
CA ALA A 161 8.10 -0.57 9.42
C ALA A 161 8.90 0.18 10.49
N GLN A 162 8.57 1.45 10.74
CA GLN A 162 9.23 2.25 11.77
C GLN A 162 9.01 1.66 13.17
N GLU A 163 7.77 1.27 13.50
CA GLU A 163 7.45 0.62 14.78
C GLU A 163 8.23 -0.68 14.98
N THR A 164 8.36 -1.48 13.92
CA THR A 164 9.09 -2.75 13.96
C THR A 164 10.57 -2.52 14.28
N VAL A 165 11.20 -1.56 13.60
CA VAL A 165 12.61 -1.19 13.85
C VAL A 165 12.79 -0.63 15.27
N LEU A 166 11.89 0.25 15.71
CA LEU A 166 11.93 0.82 17.07
C LEU A 166 11.84 -0.25 18.14
N ALA A 167 10.95 -1.24 17.98
CA ALA A 167 10.80 -2.34 18.92
C ALA A 167 12.08 -3.20 19.02
N GLU A 168 12.76 -3.44 17.88
CA GLU A 168 14.03 -4.17 17.87
C GLU A 168 15.17 -3.38 18.51
N CYS A 169 15.27 -2.08 18.23
CA CYS A 169 16.22 -1.18 18.88
C CYS A 169 15.98 -1.10 20.39
N GLU A 170 14.73 -1.00 20.82
CA GLU A 170 14.36 -0.97 22.24
C GLU A 170 14.82 -2.26 22.93
N LEU A 171 14.52 -3.43 22.36
CA LEU A 171 14.94 -4.71 22.92
C LEU A 171 16.46 -4.82 23.01
N PHE A 172 17.17 -4.43 21.95
CA PHE A 172 18.63 -4.43 21.90
C PHE A 172 19.24 -3.55 23.00
N LEU A 173 18.81 -2.28 23.08
CA LEU A 173 19.30 -1.33 24.09
C LEU A 173 18.93 -1.76 25.51
N ARG A 174 17.73 -2.30 25.71
CA ARG A 174 17.29 -2.84 27.00
C ARG A 174 18.17 -4.03 27.42
N ASN A 175 18.58 -4.88 26.49
CA ASN A 175 19.50 -5.98 26.79
C ASN A 175 20.88 -5.46 27.18
N ILE A 176 21.39 -4.42 26.51
CA ILE A 176 22.64 -3.75 26.89
C ILE A 176 22.54 -3.15 28.30
N ALA A 177 21.45 -2.43 28.59
CA ALA A 177 21.24 -1.78 29.88
C ALA A 177 21.05 -2.77 31.04
N LYS A 178 20.57 -3.99 30.76
CA LYS A 178 20.40 -5.05 31.75
C LYS A 178 21.72 -5.69 32.20
N PHE A 179 22.83 -5.47 31.50
CA PHE A 179 24.12 -5.95 31.98
C PHE A 179 24.50 -5.20 33.25
N GLY A 180 24.53 -5.92 34.37
CA GLY A 180 24.99 -5.38 35.63
C GLY A 180 26.48 -5.01 35.58
N PRO A 181 26.95 -4.12 36.47
CA PRO A 181 28.35 -3.75 36.56
C PRO A 181 29.22 -5.00 36.76
N HIS A 182 30.37 -5.03 36.06
CA HIS A 182 31.26 -6.18 36.07
C HIS A 182 31.97 -6.33 37.44
N GLY A 183 31.45 -7.22 38.28
CA GLY A 183 31.96 -7.53 39.62
C GLY A 183 31.31 -6.71 40.75
N GLY A 184 30.79 -7.40 41.77
CA GLY A 184 30.09 -6.77 42.91
C GLY A 184 30.98 -6.17 44.00
N LYS A 185 32.28 -6.00 43.76
CA LYS A 185 33.25 -5.41 44.70
C LYS A 185 34.10 -4.36 43.97
N PRO A 186 34.52 -3.27 44.63
CA PRO A 186 35.38 -2.26 44.01
C PRO A 186 36.69 -2.91 43.52
N ARG A 187 37.00 -2.72 42.25
CA ARG A 187 38.18 -3.26 41.57
C ARG A 187 38.82 -2.18 40.69
N HIS A 188 40.14 -2.23 40.56
CA HIS A 188 40.85 -1.45 39.55
C HIS A 188 40.60 -2.09 38.18
N VAL A 189 40.12 -1.30 37.22
CA VAL A 189 39.87 -1.74 35.83
C VAL A 189 40.94 -1.13 34.94
N VAL A 190 41.66 -1.98 34.21
CA VAL A 190 42.55 -1.54 33.12
C VAL A 190 41.83 -1.86 31.80
N SER A 191 41.54 -0.83 31.01
CA SER A 191 40.99 -0.98 29.66
C SER A 191 42.13 -0.86 28.65
N ILE A 192 42.28 -1.84 27.77
CA ILE A 192 43.23 -1.82 26.66
C ILE A 192 42.43 -1.86 25.37
N VAL A 193 42.59 -0.85 24.54
CA VAL A 193 42.03 -0.82 23.18
C VAL A 193 43.19 -1.02 22.22
N TRP A 194 43.14 -2.10 21.45
CA TRP A 194 44.09 -2.33 20.38
C TRP A 194 43.81 -1.32 19.27
N GLY A 195 44.78 -0.45 18.97
CA GLY A 195 44.72 0.45 17.82
C GLY A 195 44.93 -0.31 16.52
N ALA A 196 44.69 0.34 15.38
CA ALA A 196 45.13 -0.20 14.10
C ALA A 196 46.65 -0.34 14.12
N ASP A 197 47.15 -1.56 13.89
CA ASP A 197 48.58 -1.80 13.72
C ASP A 197 49.08 -0.88 12.60
N SER A 198 49.83 0.15 12.97
CA SER A 198 50.53 0.98 11.99
C SER A 198 51.68 0.14 11.44
N PRO A 199 51.77 -0.10 10.12
CA PRO A 199 52.80 -0.93 9.52
C PRO A 199 54.21 -0.34 9.67
#